data_AF-A0A924UN88-F1
#
_entry.id   AF-A0A924UN88-F1
#
_cell.length_a   1.000
_cell.length_b   1.000
_cell.length_c   1.000
_cell.angle_alpha   90.00
_cell.angle_beta   90.00
_cell.angle_gamma   90.00
#
_symmetry.space_group_name_H-M   'P 1'
#
loop_
_entity.id
_entity.type
_entity.pdbx_description
1 polymer ?
#
loop_
_entity_poly.entity_id
_entity_poly.type
_entity_poly.pdbx_seq_one_letter_code
_entity_poly.pdbx_strand_id
1 'polypeptide(L)' 'MKNMPMIHNMKETINNAYGKVGVPILLYFLGVPGGIVILIWLFFFRGK' A
#
# COMPACT_ATOMS: atom_id res chain seq x y z
N MET A 1 -5.47 31.79 4.92
CA MET A 1 -4.89 30.66 4.16
C MET A 1 -3.51 30.40 4.73
N LYS A 2 -3.37 29.35 5.55
CA LYS A 2 -2.13 29.03 6.28
C LYS A 2 -1.27 28.15 5.37
N ASN A 3 -0.07 28.63 5.02
CA ASN A 3 0.90 27.87 4.23
C ASN A 3 1.24 26.58 4.98
N MET A 4 0.74 25.45 4.51
CA MET A 4 0.91 24.14 5.13
C MET A 4 2.20 23.50 4.57
N PRO A 5 3.17 23.10 5.42
CA PRO A 5 4.49 22.68 4.97
C PRO A 5 4.42 21.31 4.25
N MET A 6 5.06 21.23 3.07
CA MET A 6 5.10 20.04 2.19
C MET A 6 5.58 18.74 2.87
N ILE A 7 6.21 18.82 4.04
CA ILE A 7 6.83 17.70 4.76
C ILE A 7 5.76 16.69 5.28
N HIS A 8 4.57 17.16 5.66
CA HIS A 8 3.52 16.28 6.23
C HIS A 8 2.89 15.34 5.19
N ASN A 9 2.62 15.85 3.98
CA ASN A 9 1.97 15.10 2.90
C ASN A 9 2.85 13.96 2.34
N MET A 10 4.18 14.14 2.39
CA MET A 10 5.13 13.16 1.89
C MET A 10 5.14 11.90 2.76
N LYS A 11 5.08 12.06 4.08
CA LYS A 11 5.06 10.94 5.03
C LYS A 11 3.77 10.12 4.92
N GLU A 12 2.62 10.77 4.73
CA GLU A 12 1.33 10.09 4.51
C GLU A 12 1.30 9.33 3.18
N THR A 13 1.84 9.93 2.11
CA THR A 13 1.94 9.29 0.79
C THR A 13 2.81 8.04 0.83
N ILE A 14 3.97 8.13 1.50
CA ILE A 14 4.88 7.00 1.67
C ILE A 14 4.23 5.88 2.49
N ASN A 15 3.58 6.21 3.61
CA ASN A 15 2.91 5.22 4.45
C ASN A 15 1.75 4.52 3.72
N ASN A 16 0.97 5.26 2.94
CA ASN A 16 -0.12 4.69 2.13
C ASN A 16 0.41 3.77 1.02
N ALA A 17 1.52 4.15 0.36
CA ALA A 17 2.17 3.30 -0.64
C ALA A 17 2.74 2.01 0.00
N TYR A 18 3.34 2.13 1.19
CA TYR A 18 3.90 0.99 1.91
C TYR A 18 2.82 -0.02 2.33
N GLY A 19 1.67 0.44 2.81
CA GLY A 19 0.54 -0.43 3.14
C GLY A 19 -0.04 -1.16 1.92
N LYS A 20 -0.10 -0.48 0.76
CA LYS A 20 -0.64 -1.05 -0.49
C LYS A 20 0.22 -2.14 -1.11
N VAL A 21 1.52 -2.14 -0.86
CA VAL A 21 2.48 -3.07 -1.47
C VAL A 21 3.07 -4.04 -0.45
N GLY A 22 3.29 -3.59 0.79
CA GLY A 22 3.84 -4.40 1.86
C GLY A 22 2.93 -5.54 2.31
N VAL A 23 1.60 -5.32 2.34
CA VAL A 23 0.64 -6.38 2.73
C VAL A 23 0.63 -7.55 1.73
N PRO A 24 0.50 -7.32 0.40
CA PRO A 24 0.63 -8.40 -0.59
C PRO A 24 1.96 -9.16 -0.49
N ILE A 25 3.06 -8.43 -0.32
CA ILE A 25 4.40 -9.04 -0.20
C ILE A 25 4.47 -9.94 1.03
N LEU A 26 3.95 -9.48 2.17
CA LEU A 26 3.93 -10.28 3.39
C LEU A 26 3.09 -11.55 3.23
N LEU A 27 1.91 -11.46 2.58
CA LEU A 27 1.06 -12.61 2.29
C LEU A 27 1.81 -13.64 1.42
N TYR A 28 2.55 -13.19 0.42
CA TYR A 28 3.37 -14.07 -0.41
C TYR A 28 4.43 -14.83 0.41
N PHE A 29 5.13 -14.15 1.31
CA PHE A 29 6.12 -14.80 2.20
C PHE A 29 5.49 -15.76 3.22
N LEU A 30 4.23 -15.55 3.60
CA LEU A 30 3.48 -16.47 4.47
C LEU A 30 2.98 -17.72 3.73
N GLY A 31 3.35 -17.91 2.46
CA GLY A 31 2.98 -19.07 1.67
C GLY A 31 1.63 -18.96 0.97
N VAL A 32 1.03 -17.76 0.92
CA VAL A 32 -0.17 -17.54 0.11
C VAL A 32 0.21 -17.66 -1.37
N PRO A 33 -0.50 -18.49 -2.16
CA PRO A 33 -0.23 -18.63 -3.58
C PRO A 33 -0.21 -17.28 -4.30
N GLY A 34 0.82 -17.03 -5.11
CA GLY A 34 1.01 -15.75 -5.78
C GLY A 34 -0.19 -15.29 -6.61
N GLY A 35 -0.92 -16.22 -7.22
CA GLY A 35 -2.18 -15.92 -7.92
C GLY A 35 -3.24 -15.31 -7.00
N ILE A 36 -3.41 -15.84 -5.79
CA ILE A 36 -4.36 -15.31 -4.79
C ILE A 36 -3.88 -13.96 -4.27
N VAL A 37 -2.59 -13.80 -4.03
CA VAL A 37 -2.00 -12.50 -3.61
C VAL A 37 -2.26 -11.42 -4.64
N ILE A 38 -2.05 -11.71 -5.94
CA ILE A 38 -2.31 -10.77 -7.03
C ILE A 38 -3.80 -10.43 -7.12
N LEU A 39 -4.69 -11.42 -7.00
CA LEU A 39 -6.14 -11.18 -7.00
C LEU A 39 -6.56 -10.28 -5.84
N ILE A 40 -6.12 -10.58 -4.61
CA ILE A 40 -6.41 -9.75 -3.43
C ILE A 40 -5.84 -8.34 -3.62
N TRP A 41 -4.62 -8.22 -4.14
CA TRP A 41 -4.01 -6.93 -4.42
C TRP A 41 -4.82 -6.10 -5.42
N LEU A 42 -5.24 -6.72 -6.54
CA LEU A 42 -6.03 -6.05 -7.58
C LEU A 42 -7.44 -5.67 -7.13
N PHE A 43 -8.06 -6.42 -6.21
CA PHE A 43 -9.43 -6.17 -5.75
C PHE A 43 -9.52 -5.27 -4.51
N PHE A 44 -8.54 -5.30 -3.61
CA PHE A 44 -8.60 -4.61 -2.31
C PHE A 44 -7.57 -3.50 -2.13
N PHE A 45 -6.43 -3.56 -2.83
CA PHE A 45 -5.31 -2.63 -2.63
C PHE A 45 -5.04 -1.74 -3.86
N ARG A 46 -5.61 -2.08 -5.03
CA ARG A 46 -5.53 -1.29 -6.27
C ARG A 46 -6.53 -0.12 -6.26
N GLY A 47 -6.18 0.98 -5.58
CA GLY A 47 -6.91 2.27 -5.54
C GLY A 47 -8.12 2.24 -4.59
N LYS A 48 -8.41 3.23 -3.71
CA LYS A 48 -8.14 4.67 -3.65
C LYS A 48 -6.85 5.04 -2.93
#